data_AF-A0A9D0C8U2-F1
#
_entry.id   AF-A0A9D0C8U2-F1
#
_cell.length_a   1.000
_cell.length_b   1.000
_cell.length_c   1.000
_cell.angle_alpha   90.00
_cell.angle_beta   90.00
_cell.angle_gamma   90.00
#
_symmetry.space_group_name_H-M   'P 1'
#
loop_
_entity.id
_entity.type
_entity.pdbx_description
1 polymer ?
#
loop_
_entity_poly.entity_id
_entity_poly.type
_entity_poly.pdbx_seq_one_letter_code
_entity_poly.pdbx_strand_id
1 'polypeptide(L)'
;PQFSIDGVRNLSTLLTGPYITFEVGDGPFQDHFVVQENPLPRPTLKAGNRFTLVSRDSGSLEPGAPVLYRRMKVGEILDIRLTPDGNAVRTMILVYQPYAHLVHRDSVFWNVSGVHINATLPKVEINLSSVHSLLVGGVSFLSPAGHGAKKKKAQAAEAGASFTLYPSYYDAATSVPALQPAGMLVRVRAGKMPVLGEDAPVYYNNIKVGEVRGFRLAKNRRDGLIDIFIRQEYRDLVNTSSRFYNFSGFTFDASLQRLRLSSGPLASLLSGGIAFITPGEGKKPGRNHVFHLFEDLDGALNADAVQLVLHLDSGAGIGKGTKLRYKGIVIGRILRVSLDRDLEHVQAEAGVMKKTARLFTDHSTLWLVEPQLGLSGAKHLETILTGPYIDVRPRPGRPATEFTVQSRTPTSATPASGLNIILETPRLGSLKRGSPVYYRQVLVGRVTGFALAPDARMVLVRVNIRPGYERLVYTGTKFWNVSGVEISAGLFSGVNIDTESMEALLMGGVAFATPEG
;
A
#
# COMPACT_ATOMS: atom_id res chain seq x y z
N PRO A 1 44.58 -15.72 -24.77
CA PRO A 1 43.20 -15.99 -24.29
C PRO A 1 42.32 -14.76 -24.50
N GLN A 2 41.07 -14.95 -24.95
CA GLN A 2 40.10 -13.86 -25.06
C GLN A 2 39.02 -14.07 -24.03
N PHE A 3 38.84 -13.05 -23.19
CA PHE A 3 37.81 -13.02 -22.17
C PHE A 3 36.64 -12.25 -22.74
N SER A 4 35.53 -12.95 -22.94
CA SER A 4 34.28 -12.37 -23.41
C SER A 4 33.14 -12.85 -22.52
N ILE A 5 32.01 -12.15 -22.61
CA ILE A 5 30.81 -12.47 -21.83
C ILE A 5 30.20 -13.83 -22.27
N ASP A 6 30.50 -14.30 -23.49
CA ASP A 6 30.13 -15.63 -24.01
C ASP A 6 31.05 -16.77 -23.52
N GLY A 7 31.95 -16.49 -22.58
CA GLY A 7 32.90 -17.45 -22.01
C GLY A 7 34.34 -17.17 -22.40
N VAL A 8 35.25 -17.97 -21.83
CA VAL A 8 36.69 -17.85 -22.07
C VAL A 8 37.08 -18.69 -23.28
N ARG A 9 37.55 -18.02 -24.34
CA ARG A 9 37.99 -18.67 -25.57
C ARG A 9 39.51 -18.71 -25.63
N ASN A 10 40.02 -19.73 -26.32
CA ASN A 10 41.45 -19.94 -26.53
C ASN A 10 42.22 -20.09 -25.21
N LEU A 11 41.64 -20.77 -24.21
CA LEU A 11 42.29 -21.03 -22.92
C LEU A 11 43.62 -21.79 -23.09
N SER A 12 43.69 -22.66 -24.10
CA SER A 12 44.90 -23.39 -24.50
C SER A 12 46.09 -22.48 -24.84
N THR A 13 45.87 -21.23 -25.27
CA THR A 13 46.95 -20.27 -25.56
C THR A 13 47.74 -19.83 -24.33
N LEU A 14 47.21 -20.06 -23.12
CA LEU A 14 47.97 -19.86 -21.89
C LEU A 14 49.10 -20.89 -21.72
N LEU A 15 48.95 -22.07 -22.33
CA LEU A 15 49.94 -23.15 -22.30
C LEU A 15 50.79 -23.21 -23.57
N THR A 16 50.21 -22.89 -24.73
CA THR A 16 50.87 -23.07 -26.04
C THR A 16 51.40 -21.78 -26.67
N GLY A 17 51.11 -20.62 -26.09
CA GLY A 17 51.42 -19.31 -26.69
C GLY A 17 50.42 -18.86 -27.77
N PRO A 18 50.60 -17.65 -28.32
CA PRO A 18 49.76 -17.13 -29.41
C PRO A 18 49.96 -17.93 -30.71
N TYR A 19 48.92 -18.01 -31.53
CA TYR A 19 48.96 -18.63 -32.86
C TYR A 19 48.32 -17.70 -33.89
N ILE A 20 48.71 -17.84 -35.15
CA ILE A 20 48.12 -17.13 -36.28
C ILE A 20 47.05 -18.01 -36.91
N THR A 21 45.93 -17.41 -37.31
CA THR A 21 44.88 -18.07 -38.08
C THR A 21 44.56 -17.24 -39.31
N PHE A 22 44.02 -17.86 -40.35
CA PHE A 22 43.69 -17.20 -41.62
C PHE A 22 42.36 -17.74 -42.16
N GLU A 23 41.72 -16.95 -43.00
CA GLU A 23 40.55 -17.36 -43.79
C GLU A 23 40.95 -17.42 -45.26
N VAL A 24 40.48 -18.44 -45.97
CA VAL A 24 40.78 -18.61 -47.40
C VAL A 24 39.84 -17.69 -48.19
N GLY A 25 40.40 -16.82 -49.03
CA GLY A 25 39.64 -15.99 -49.96
C GLY A 25 39.74 -16.52 -51.40
N ASP A 26 38.83 -16.06 -52.26
CA ASP A 26 38.73 -16.50 -53.66
C ASP A 26 39.64 -15.71 -54.64
N GLY A 27 40.70 -15.07 -54.12
CA GLY A 27 41.60 -14.21 -54.89
C GLY A 27 42.74 -14.96 -55.61
N PRO A 28 43.50 -14.28 -56.49
CA PRO A 28 44.72 -14.84 -57.07
C PRO A 28 45.76 -15.14 -55.98
N PHE A 29 46.67 -16.07 -56.27
CA PHE A 29 47.75 -16.46 -55.35
C PHE A 29 48.57 -15.23 -54.91
N GLN A 30 48.84 -15.15 -53.62
CA GLN A 30 49.65 -14.11 -53.00
C GLN A 30 50.48 -14.74 -51.86
N ASP A 31 51.72 -14.29 -51.69
CA ASP A 31 52.67 -14.80 -50.69
C ASP A 31 53.07 -13.73 -49.64
N HIS A 32 52.48 -12.53 -49.72
CA HIS A 32 52.67 -11.44 -48.77
C HIS A 32 51.34 -11.00 -48.15
N PHE A 33 51.24 -11.04 -46.82
CA PHE A 33 50.02 -10.73 -46.06
C PHE A 33 50.29 -9.72 -44.94
N VAL A 34 49.31 -8.86 -44.66
CA VAL A 34 49.31 -7.97 -43.49
C VAL A 34 48.49 -8.64 -42.39
N VAL A 35 49.11 -8.93 -41.25
CA VAL A 35 48.43 -9.53 -40.10
C VAL A 35 47.54 -8.47 -39.43
N GLN A 36 46.27 -8.79 -39.20
CA GLN A 36 45.36 -7.92 -38.47
C GLN A 36 45.37 -8.24 -36.98
N GLU A 37 45.45 -7.22 -36.12
CA GLU A 37 45.59 -7.37 -34.67
C GLU A 37 44.27 -7.73 -33.96
N ASN A 38 43.11 -7.40 -34.56
CA ASN A 38 41.79 -7.71 -34.02
C ASN A 38 41.14 -8.88 -34.78
N PRO A 39 40.53 -9.86 -34.08
CA PRO A 39 39.76 -10.90 -34.76
C PRO A 39 38.60 -10.24 -35.51
N LEU A 40 38.45 -10.56 -36.80
CA LEU A 40 37.25 -10.20 -37.56
C LEU A 40 36.04 -10.69 -36.75
N PRO A 41 35.06 -9.82 -36.42
CA PRO A 41 33.81 -10.28 -35.83
C PRO A 41 33.18 -11.22 -36.85
N ARG A 42 33.26 -12.53 -36.62
CA ARG A 42 32.63 -13.52 -37.51
C ARG A 42 31.15 -13.21 -37.55
N PRO A 43 30.57 -12.74 -38.67
CA PRO A 43 29.16 -12.94 -38.85
C PRO A 43 29.04 -14.44 -39.11
N THR A 44 28.47 -15.21 -38.19
CA THR A 44 27.85 -16.46 -38.62
C THR A 44 26.82 -16.05 -39.66
N LEU A 45 27.14 -16.18 -40.96
CA LEU A 45 26.24 -15.91 -42.07
C LEU A 45 25.14 -16.97 -42.06
N LYS A 46 24.28 -16.91 -41.03
CA LYS A 46 23.03 -17.66 -41.00
C LYS A 46 22.23 -17.17 -42.20
N ALA A 47 21.84 -18.10 -43.07
CA ALA A 47 21.00 -17.77 -44.21
C ALA A 47 19.71 -17.09 -43.71
N GLY A 48 19.24 -16.09 -44.44
CA GLY A 48 18.04 -15.33 -44.09
C GLY A 48 17.84 -14.10 -44.97
N ASN A 49 16.69 -13.44 -44.76
CA ASN A 49 16.34 -12.22 -45.46
C ASN A 49 16.83 -11.00 -44.69
N ARG A 50 17.42 -10.05 -45.40
CA ARG A 50 17.83 -8.76 -44.85
C ARG A 50 16.71 -7.74 -45.00
N PHE A 51 16.52 -6.88 -44.01
CA PHE A 51 15.56 -5.78 -44.07
C PHE A 51 16.19 -4.52 -43.49
N THR A 52 15.77 -3.35 -43.99
CA THR A 52 16.23 -2.06 -43.49
C THR A 52 15.16 -1.46 -42.59
N LEU A 53 15.54 -1.04 -41.40
CA LEU A 53 14.66 -0.30 -40.50
C LEU A 53 15.11 1.15 -40.42
N VAL A 54 14.17 2.08 -40.45
CA VAL A 54 14.43 3.52 -40.47
C VAL A 54 13.85 4.16 -39.21
N SER A 55 14.70 4.86 -38.46
CA SER A 55 14.34 5.63 -37.25
C SER A 55 15.03 7.00 -37.26
N ARG A 56 14.65 7.89 -36.32
CA ARG A 56 15.32 9.20 -36.15
C ARG A 56 16.67 9.08 -35.44
N ASP A 57 16.80 8.11 -34.55
CA ASP A 57 18.02 7.82 -33.78
C ASP A 57 18.19 6.29 -33.61
N SER A 58 19.34 5.86 -33.12
CA SER A 58 19.66 4.45 -32.89
C SER A 58 19.10 3.90 -31.57
N GLY A 59 18.61 4.75 -30.67
CA GLY A 59 18.28 4.39 -29.29
C GLY A 59 19.40 3.59 -28.61
N SER A 60 19.02 2.53 -27.90
CA SER A 60 19.92 1.56 -27.25
C SER A 60 20.27 0.34 -28.13
N LEU A 61 20.21 0.45 -29.45
CA LEU A 61 20.44 -0.67 -30.37
C LEU A 61 21.92 -0.80 -30.71
N GLU A 62 22.39 -2.04 -30.78
CA GLU A 62 23.77 -2.38 -31.13
C GLU A 62 23.78 -3.53 -32.17
N PRO A 63 24.78 -3.58 -33.07
CA PRO A 63 25.03 -4.76 -33.89
C PRO A 63 25.13 -6.03 -33.04
N GLY A 64 24.46 -7.11 -33.46
CA GLY A 64 24.34 -8.37 -32.72
C GLY A 64 23.10 -8.48 -31.83
N ALA A 65 22.42 -7.36 -31.53
CA ALA A 65 21.18 -7.36 -30.77
C ALA A 65 20.09 -8.21 -31.44
N PRO A 66 19.19 -8.87 -30.68
CA PRO A 66 18.23 -9.80 -31.25
C PRO A 66 17.08 -9.10 -31.99
N VAL A 67 16.61 -9.74 -33.06
CA VAL A 67 15.31 -9.45 -33.67
C VAL A 67 14.29 -10.46 -33.14
N LEU A 68 13.20 -9.96 -32.56
CA LEU A 68 12.23 -10.73 -31.81
C LEU A 68 10.85 -10.76 -32.49
N TYR A 69 10.32 -11.96 -32.71
CA TYR A 69 8.92 -12.16 -33.06
C TYR A 69 8.23 -12.90 -31.92
N ARG A 70 7.16 -12.33 -31.36
CA ARG A 70 6.47 -12.87 -30.17
C ARG A 70 7.45 -13.24 -29.02
N ARG A 71 8.46 -12.38 -28.80
CA ARG A 71 9.55 -12.55 -27.82
C ARG A 71 10.53 -13.71 -28.09
N MET A 72 10.45 -14.36 -29.24
CA MET A 72 11.41 -15.38 -29.68
C MET A 72 12.46 -14.75 -30.59
N LYS A 73 13.75 -15.04 -30.39
CA LYS A 73 14.83 -14.61 -31.29
C LYS A 73 14.66 -15.28 -32.65
N VAL A 74 14.37 -14.48 -33.67
CA VAL A 74 14.21 -14.91 -35.06
C VAL A 74 15.26 -14.30 -36.00
N GLY A 75 16.12 -13.46 -35.46
CA GLY A 75 17.13 -12.74 -36.24
C GLY A 75 18.07 -11.92 -35.35
N GLU A 76 18.87 -11.07 -35.99
CA GLU A 76 19.81 -10.16 -35.34
C GLU A 76 20.04 -8.89 -36.14
N ILE A 77 20.45 -7.82 -35.45
CA ILE A 77 20.89 -6.59 -36.08
C ILE A 77 22.29 -6.82 -36.67
N LEU A 78 22.45 -6.55 -37.95
CA LEU A 78 23.74 -6.67 -38.65
C LEU A 78 24.56 -5.39 -38.54
N ASP A 79 23.90 -4.23 -38.69
CA ASP A 79 24.59 -2.96 -38.87
C ASP A 79 23.65 -1.79 -38.55
N ILE A 80 24.22 -0.67 -38.12
CA ILE A 80 23.51 0.58 -37.79
C ILE A 80 24.32 1.72 -38.38
N ARG A 81 23.72 2.49 -39.30
CA ARG A 81 24.38 3.64 -39.94
C ARG A 81 23.49 4.85 -39.99
N LEU A 82 24.08 6.03 -39.84
CA LEU A 82 23.41 7.28 -40.17
C LEU A 82 23.24 7.38 -41.69
N THR A 83 22.10 7.92 -42.15
CA THR A 83 21.92 8.25 -43.55
C THR A 83 22.91 9.34 -43.99
N PRO A 84 23.31 9.39 -45.27
CA PRO A 84 24.29 10.38 -45.74
C PRO A 84 23.90 11.84 -45.49
N ASP A 85 22.60 12.13 -45.40
CA ASP A 85 22.05 13.46 -45.10
C ASP A 85 21.95 13.75 -43.58
N GLY A 86 22.30 12.79 -42.73
CA GLY A 86 22.30 12.94 -41.27
C GLY A 86 20.92 12.89 -40.60
N ASN A 87 19.84 12.74 -41.36
CA ASN A 87 18.47 12.94 -40.85
C ASN A 87 17.80 11.68 -40.28
N ALA A 88 18.37 10.50 -40.54
CA ALA A 88 17.81 9.23 -40.10
C ALA A 88 18.89 8.20 -39.81
N VAL A 89 18.54 7.20 -39.01
CA VAL A 89 19.34 6.01 -38.76
C VAL A 89 18.74 4.85 -39.55
N ARG A 90 19.58 4.14 -40.31
CA ARG A 90 19.26 2.89 -40.99
C ARG A 90 19.87 1.73 -40.21
N THR A 91 19.00 0.88 -39.68
CA THR A 91 19.35 -0.34 -38.98
C THR A 91 19.11 -1.52 -39.91
N MET A 92 20.17 -2.20 -40.33
CA MET A 92 20.07 -3.41 -41.13
C MET A 92 19.85 -4.61 -40.22
N ILE A 93 18.76 -5.34 -40.43
CA ILE A 93 18.46 -6.56 -39.71
C ILE A 93 18.54 -7.79 -40.60
N LEU A 94 18.90 -8.93 -40.02
CA LEU A 94 18.79 -10.25 -40.62
C LEU A 94 17.71 -11.04 -39.91
N VAL A 95 16.70 -11.50 -40.64
CA VAL A 95 15.72 -12.49 -40.15
C VAL A 95 16.11 -13.84 -40.73
N TYR A 96 16.34 -14.83 -39.88
CA TYR A 96 16.84 -16.13 -40.31
C TYR A 96 15.84 -16.83 -41.24
N GLN A 97 16.36 -17.63 -42.18
CA GLN A 97 15.59 -18.26 -43.27
C GLN A 97 14.29 -18.96 -42.81
N PRO A 98 14.27 -19.74 -41.71
CA PRO A 98 13.03 -20.38 -41.24
C PRO A 98 11.92 -19.38 -40.86
N TYR A 99 12.28 -18.14 -40.53
CA TYR A 99 11.38 -17.10 -40.03
C TYR A 99 11.18 -15.95 -41.02
N ALA A 100 11.86 -15.96 -42.17
CA ALA A 100 11.75 -14.91 -43.16
C ALA A 100 10.29 -14.67 -43.63
N HIS A 101 9.49 -15.74 -43.68
CA HIS A 101 8.07 -15.70 -44.03
C HIS A 101 7.19 -14.93 -43.02
N LEU A 102 7.68 -14.68 -41.81
CA LEU A 102 6.95 -13.94 -40.78
C LEU A 102 6.94 -12.44 -41.03
N VAL A 103 7.89 -11.92 -41.82
CA VAL A 103 7.92 -10.51 -42.20
C VAL A 103 7.01 -10.30 -43.40
N HIS A 104 5.96 -9.51 -43.20
CA HIS A 104 4.98 -9.14 -44.21
C HIS A 104 5.18 -7.68 -44.62
N ARG A 105 4.54 -7.26 -45.71
CA ARG A 105 4.57 -5.86 -46.17
C ARG A 105 3.97 -4.88 -45.15
N ASP A 106 3.10 -5.35 -44.26
CA ASP A 106 2.47 -4.59 -43.18
C ASP A 106 3.09 -4.86 -41.80
N SER A 107 4.26 -5.49 -41.74
CA SER A 107 4.99 -5.67 -40.49
C SER A 107 5.34 -4.33 -39.85
N VAL A 108 5.19 -4.28 -38.54
CA VAL A 108 5.50 -3.10 -37.74
C VAL A 108 6.60 -3.46 -36.75
N PHE A 109 7.67 -2.68 -36.75
CA PHE A 109 8.87 -2.89 -35.94
C PHE A 109 8.98 -1.81 -34.87
N TRP A 110 9.35 -2.18 -33.65
CA TRP A 110 9.62 -1.24 -32.56
C TRP A 110 10.88 -1.62 -31.80
N ASN A 111 11.53 -0.62 -31.23
CA ASN A 111 12.66 -0.80 -30.33
C ASN A 111 12.16 -1.37 -28.99
N VAL A 112 12.84 -2.39 -28.49
CA VAL A 112 12.69 -2.89 -27.12
C VAL A 112 13.96 -2.55 -26.36
N SER A 113 13.94 -1.41 -25.66
CA SER A 113 15.08 -0.98 -24.85
C SER A 113 15.29 -1.94 -23.67
N GLY A 114 16.53 -2.38 -23.49
CA GLY A 114 16.95 -3.09 -22.29
C GLY A 114 16.98 -2.12 -21.10
N VAL A 115 16.63 -2.59 -19.91
CA VAL A 115 16.77 -1.77 -18.70
C VAL A 115 18.25 -1.70 -18.35
N HIS A 116 18.89 -0.56 -18.54
CA HIS A 116 20.22 -0.33 -17.96
C HIS A 116 20.11 -0.26 -16.44
N ILE A 117 20.34 -1.39 -15.76
CA ILE A 117 20.49 -1.41 -14.30
C ILE A 117 21.97 -1.18 -13.98
N ASN A 118 22.36 0.08 -13.78
CA ASN A 118 23.61 0.42 -13.09
C ASN A 118 23.42 0.21 -11.57
N ALA A 119 23.42 -1.04 -11.12
CA ALA A 119 23.39 -1.37 -9.70
C ALA A 119 24.70 -2.04 -9.28
N THR A 120 25.68 -1.24 -8.87
CA THR A 120 26.82 -1.76 -8.09
C THR A 120 26.32 -1.99 -6.66
N LEU A 121 25.64 -3.11 -6.40
CA LEU A 121 25.28 -3.53 -5.04
C LEU A 121 26.36 -4.48 -4.52
N PRO A 122 27.00 -4.18 -3.38
CA PRO A 122 27.89 -5.15 -2.74
C PRO A 122 27.07 -6.31 -2.17
N LYS A 123 27.41 -7.54 -2.59
CA LYS A 123 26.95 -8.84 -2.05
C LYS A 123 25.52 -9.31 -2.39
N VAL A 124 25.18 -9.41 -3.67
CA VAL A 124 24.10 -10.31 -4.11
C VAL A 124 24.65 -11.23 -5.22
N GLU A 125 24.61 -12.54 -5.01
CA GLU A 125 24.82 -13.52 -6.07
C GLU A 125 23.60 -13.48 -7.01
N ILE A 126 23.72 -12.70 -8.08
CA ILE A 126 22.73 -12.66 -9.15
C ILE A 126 23.12 -13.73 -10.17
N ASN A 127 22.19 -14.63 -10.48
CA ASN A 127 22.39 -15.63 -11.53
C ASN A 127 22.33 -14.92 -12.90
N LEU A 128 23.49 -14.53 -13.42
CA LEU A 128 23.67 -13.66 -14.60
C LEU A 128 23.08 -14.23 -15.91
N SER A 129 22.68 -15.50 -15.94
CA SER A 129 22.10 -16.17 -17.11
C SER A 129 20.67 -15.72 -17.44
N SER A 130 19.88 -15.30 -16.44
CA SER A 130 18.47 -14.89 -16.63
C SER A 130 18.30 -13.39 -16.89
N VAL A 131 19.31 -12.58 -16.58
CA VAL A 131 19.28 -11.11 -16.72
C VAL A 131 19.85 -10.67 -18.08
N HIS A 132 20.65 -11.51 -18.74
CA HIS A 132 21.22 -11.24 -20.07
C HIS A 132 20.15 -10.91 -21.13
N SER A 133 18.97 -11.54 -21.06
CA SER A 133 17.84 -11.28 -21.96
C SER A 133 17.07 -9.99 -21.65
N LEU A 134 17.30 -9.36 -20.49
CA LEU A 134 16.70 -8.09 -20.08
C LEU A 134 17.65 -6.89 -20.33
N LEU A 135 18.95 -7.16 -20.54
CA LEU A 135 20.00 -6.14 -20.68
C LEU A 135 20.29 -5.79 -22.15
N VAL A 136 20.25 -6.77 -23.05
CA VAL A 136 20.48 -6.52 -24.47
C VAL A 136 19.17 -6.06 -25.09
N GLY A 137 19.02 -4.74 -25.29
CA GLY A 137 17.94 -4.19 -26.09
C GLY A 137 17.88 -4.82 -27.48
N GLY A 138 16.81 -4.59 -28.23
CA GLY A 138 16.67 -5.21 -29.55
C GLY A 138 15.53 -4.64 -30.35
N VAL A 139 15.18 -5.33 -31.43
CA VAL A 139 14.03 -4.96 -32.26
C VAL A 139 12.98 -6.04 -32.14
N SER A 140 11.73 -5.67 -31.86
CA SER A 140 10.61 -6.60 -31.97
C SER A 140 9.66 -6.18 -33.08
N PHE A 141 8.95 -7.15 -33.66
CA PHE A 141 7.95 -6.87 -34.67
C PHE A 141 6.71 -7.76 -34.56
N LEU A 142 5.62 -7.26 -35.13
CA LEU A 142 4.40 -8.01 -35.38
C LEU A 142 3.98 -7.79 -36.83
N SER A 143 3.39 -8.82 -37.42
CA SER A 143 2.78 -8.77 -38.74
C SER A 143 1.27 -8.95 -38.56
N PRO A 144 0.47 -7.88 -38.66
CA PRO A 144 -0.96 -7.97 -38.46
C PRO A 144 -1.58 -8.97 -39.45
N ALA A 145 -2.12 -10.09 -38.96
CA ALA A 145 -3.00 -10.90 -39.77
C ALA A 145 -4.31 -10.13 -39.87
N GLY A 146 -4.65 -9.63 -41.07
CA GLY A 146 -5.78 -8.74 -41.34
C GLY A 146 -6.94 -8.86 -40.34
N HIS A 147 -7.02 -7.91 -39.41
CA HIS A 147 -8.15 -7.80 -38.49
C HIS A 147 -9.31 -7.14 -39.24
N GLY A 148 -10.15 -7.99 -39.84
CA GLY A 148 -11.34 -7.60 -40.60
C GLY A 148 -11.86 -8.79 -41.41
N ALA A 149 -13.17 -8.85 -41.64
CA ALA A 149 -13.92 -9.99 -42.20
C ALA A 149 -13.57 -10.41 -43.65
N LYS A 150 -12.38 -10.10 -44.17
CA LYS A 150 -11.84 -10.66 -45.42
C LYS A 150 -10.37 -10.96 -45.23
N LYS A 151 -10.03 -12.25 -45.07
CA LYS A 151 -8.65 -12.78 -45.10
C LYS A 151 -8.01 -12.49 -46.46
N LYS A 152 -7.50 -11.26 -46.69
CA LYS A 152 -6.46 -11.06 -47.70
C LYS A 152 -5.24 -11.83 -47.20
N LYS A 153 -4.75 -12.81 -47.97
CA LYS A 153 -3.51 -13.53 -47.63
C LYS A 153 -2.42 -12.49 -47.38
N ALA A 154 -1.85 -12.51 -46.18
CA ALA A 154 -0.75 -11.62 -45.85
C ALA A 154 0.43 -11.94 -46.77
N GLN A 155 0.97 -10.92 -47.42
CA GLN A 155 2.03 -11.08 -48.41
C GLN A 155 3.39 -10.87 -47.73
N ALA A 156 4.26 -11.89 -47.80
CA ALA A 156 5.61 -11.78 -47.29
C ALA A 156 6.34 -10.60 -47.95
N ALA A 157 7.14 -9.89 -47.16
CA ALA A 157 7.97 -8.81 -47.67
C ALA A 157 9.13 -9.36 -48.50
N GLU A 158 9.50 -8.63 -49.55
CA GLU A 158 10.68 -8.95 -50.35
C GLU A 158 11.95 -8.70 -49.53
N ALA A 159 12.98 -9.51 -49.77
CA ALA A 159 14.28 -9.29 -49.17
C ALA A 159 14.80 -7.89 -49.56
N GLY A 160 15.29 -7.13 -48.58
CA GLY A 160 15.74 -5.75 -48.74
C GLY A 160 14.65 -4.69 -48.49
N ALA A 161 13.41 -5.08 -48.21
CA ALA A 161 12.34 -4.11 -47.91
C ALA A 161 12.69 -3.21 -46.71
N SER A 162 12.16 -1.98 -46.75
CA SER A 162 12.36 -0.96 -45.70
C SER A 162 11.12 -0.81 -44.82
N PHE A 163 11.31 -0.66 -43.51
CA PHE A 163 10.25 -0.45 -42.52
C PHE A 163 10.57 0.69 -41.58
N THR A 164 9.55 1.30 -40.98
CA THR A 164 9.73 2.25 -39.88
C THR A 164 10.02 1.48 -38.58
N LEU A 165 11.06 1.90 -37.87
CA LEU A 165 11.34 1.46 -36.50
C LEU A 165 10.77 2.50 -35.53
N TYR A 166 9.70 2.11 -34.84
CA TYR A 166 9.09 2.94 -33.81
C TYR A 166 9.95 2.95 -32.52
N PRO A 167 10.03 4.07 -31.79
CA PRO A 167 10.80 4.14 -30.55
C PRO A 167 10.32 3.17 -29.46
N SER A 168 9.03 2.83 -29.46
CA SER A 168 8.42 1.88 -28.53
C SER A 168 7.22 1.15 -29.15
N TYR A 169 6.74 0.10 -28.49
CA TYR A 169 5.47 -0.54 -28.86
C TYR A 169 4.30 0.46 -28.77
N TYR A 170 4.34 1.42 -27.85
CA TYR A 170 3.30 2.43 -27.70
C TYR A 170 3.24 3.37 -28.91
N ASP A 171 4.38 3.86 -29.39
CA ASP A 171 4.45 4.71 -30.59
C ASP A 171 3.95 3.95 -31.83
N ALA A 172 4.27 2.66 -31.92
CA ALA A 172 3.78 1.78 -32.97
C ALA A 172 2.24 1.61 -32.88
N ALA A 173 1.70 1.35 -31.70
CA ALA A 173 0.27 1.14 -31.48
C ALA A 173 -0.57 2.41 -31.65
N THR A 174 -0.02 3.58 -31.32
CA THR A 174 -0.71 4.86 -31.56
C THR A 174 -0.77 5.23 -33.04
N SER A 175 0.24 4.83 -33.82
CA SER A 175 0.34 5.13 -35.25
C SER A 175 -0.35 4.08 -36.13
N VAL A 176 -0.37 2.81 -35.70
CA VAL A 176 -0.91 1.69 -36.49
C VAL A 176 -2.14 1.09 -35.81
N PRO A 177 -3.36 1.33 -36.33
CA PRO A 177 -4.60 0.82 -35.74
C PRO A 177 -4.64 -0.70 -35.55
N ALA A 178 -3.99 -1.46 -36.43
CA ALA A 178 -3.96 -2.92 -36.37
C ALA A 178 -3.15 -3.46 -35.18
N LEU A 179 -2.30 -2.62 -34.56
CA LEU A 179 -1.57 -2.97 -33.35
C LEU A 179 -2.30 -2.58 -32.07
N GLN A 180 -3.38 -1.80 -32.15
CA GLN A 180 -4.10 -1.36 -30.97
C GLN A 180 -4.78 -2.57 -30.31
N PRO A 181 -4.36 -2.98 -29.10
CA PRO A 181 -5.09 -4.00 -28.39
C PRO A 181 -6.52 -3.50 -28.13
N ALA A 182 -7.51 -4.37 -28.36
CA ALA A 182 -8.88 -4.04 -28.00
C ALA A 182 -8.95 -3.74 -26.50
N GLY A 183 -9.60 -2.63 -26.14
CA GLY A 183 -9.69 -2.21 -24.75
C GLY A 183 -10.19 -0.79 -24.58
N MET A 184 -9.90 -0.24 -23.41
CA MET A 184 -10.39 1.04 -22.95
C MET A 184 -9.21 1.91 -22.51
N LEU A 185 -9.15 3.12 -23.06
CA LEU A 185 -8.23 4.15 -22.58
C LEU A 185 -8.89 4.96 -21.47
N VAL A 186 -8.18 5.10 -20.36
CA VAL A 186 -8.58 5.82 -19.17
C VAL A 186 -7.56 6.90 -18.90
N ARG A 187 -8.01 8.12 -18.56
CA ARG A 187 -7.12 9.20 -18.14
C ARG A 187 -7.24 9.44 -16.66
N VAL A 188 -6.10 9.49 -15.97
CA VAL A 188 -6.03 9.77 -14.54
C VAL A 188 -5.19 11.02 -14.30
N ARG A 189 -5.68 11.94 -13.48
CA ARG A 189 -4.98 13.15 -13.06
C ARG A 189 -4.29 12.91 -11.74
N ALA A 190 -3.01 13.24 -11.66
CA ALA A 190 -2.19 13.17 -10.46
C ALA A 190 -1.69 14.57 -10.10
N GLY A 191 -1.98 15.04 -8.88
CA GLY A 191 -1.40 16.29 -8.37
C GLY A 191 0.09 16.18 -8.08
N LYS A 192 0.53 14.99 -7.67
CA LYS A 192 1.93 14.59 -7.55
C LYS A 192 2.16 13.37 -8.42
N MET A 193 3.09 13.47 -9.37
CA MET A 193 3.40 12.34 -10.25
C MET A 193 4.06 11.20 -9.47
N PRO A 194 3.53 9.97 -9.56
CA PRO A 194 4.19 8.80 -8.97
C PRO A 194 5.45 8.46 -9.77
N VAL A 195 6.43 7.83 -9.11
CA VAL A 195 7.64 7.31 -9.77
C VAL A 195 7.28 5.99 -10.43
N LEU A 196 6.86 6.05 -11.71
CA LEU A 196 6.44 4.89 -12.51
C LEU A 196 7.09 4.97 -13.89
N GLY A 197 7.44 3.83 -14.46
CA GLY A 197 7.85 3.72 -15.86
C GLY A 197 6.65 3.70 -16.82
N GLU A 198 6.94 3.90 -18.10
CA GLU A 198 6.01 3.46 -19.16
C GLU A 198 5.83 1.94 -19.08
N ASP A 199 4.65 1.43 -19.44
CA ASP A 199 4.21 0.04 -19.27
C ASP A 199 4.05 -0.46 -17.81
N ALA A 200 4.12 0.46 -16.83
CA ALA A 200 3.83 0.12 -15.43
C ALA A 200 2.46 -0.59 -15.31
N PRO A 201 2.38 -1.71 -14.57
CA PRO A 201 1.18 -2.52 -14.52
C PRO A 201 0.01 -1.79 -13.84
N VAL A 202 -1.19 -2.04 -14.35
CA VAL A 202 -2.44 -1.55 -13.76
C VAL A 202 -3.21 -2.72 -13.17
N TYR A 203 -3.59 -2.62 -11.89
CA TYR A 203 -4.18 -3.71 -11.12
C TYR A 203 -5.63 -3.43 -10.71
N TYR A 204 -6.41 -4.51 -10.64
CA TYR A 204 -7.70 -4.56 -9.97
C TYR A 204 -7.72 -5.82 -9.10
N ASN A 205 -7.97 -5.70 -7.79
CA ASN A 205 -7.89 -6.82 -6.84
C ASN A 205 -6.62 -7.67 -6.99
N ASN A 206 -5.46 -7.03 -7.12
CA ASN A 206 -4.14 -7.66 -7.34
C ASN A 206 -3.97 -8.44 -8.67
N ILE A 207 -4.95 -8.39 -9.57
CA ILE A 207 -4.86 -8.96 -10.91
C ILE A 207 -4.42 -7.85 -11.87
N LYS A 208 -3.37 -8.09 -12.68
CA LYS A 208 -2.95 -7.13 -13.73
C LYS A 208 -4.03 -7.08 -14.80
N VAL A 209 -4.73 -5.95 -14.93
CA VAL A 209 -5.82 -5.74 -15.91
C VAL A 209 -5.45 -4.76 -17.03
N GLY A 210 -4.31 -4.09 -16.90
CA GLY A 210 -3.89 -3.06 -17.84
C GLY A 210 -2.44 -2.64 -17.66
N GLU A 211 -2.08 -1.53 -18.30
CA GLU A 211 -0.76 -0.90 -18.21
C GLU A 211 -0.83 0.60 -18.46
N VAL A 212 0.13 1.33 -17.88
CA VAL A 212 0.34 2.75 -18.14
C VAL A 212 0.91 2.91 -19.54
N ARG A 213 0.32 3.83 -20.31
CA ARG A 213 0.70 4.11 -21.70
C ARG A 213 1.61 5.30 -21.85
N GLY A 214 1.61 6.20 -20.87
CA GLY A 214 2.46 7.37 -20.89
C GLY A 214 1.90 8.49 -20.04
N PHE A 215 2.66 9.58 -20.02
CA PHE A 215 2.45 10.72 -19.15
C PHE A 215 2.38 12.00 -19.96
N ARG A 216 1.53 12.94 -19.54
CA ARG A 216 1.47 14.29 -20.12
C ARG A 216 1.29 15.31 -19.01
N LEU A 217 1.77 16.53 -19.23
CA LEU A 217 1.47 17.64 -18.35
C LEU A 217 0.06 18.16 -18.64
N ALA A 218 -0.75 18.40 -17.60
CA ALA A 218 -2.05 19.03 -17.77
C ALA A 218 -1.90 20.49 -18.21
N LYS A 219 -2.98 21.07 -18.77
CA LYS A 219 -2.98 22.47 -19.25
C LYS A 219 -2.58 23.49 -18.18
N ASN A 220 -2.85 23.20 -16.91
CA ASN A 220 -2.48 24.06 -15.78
C ASN A 220 -0.98 24.03 -15.44
N ARG A 221 -0.19 23.20 -16.12
CA ARG A 221 1.25 22.99 -15.91
C ARG A 221 1.64 22.56 -14.49
N ARG A 222 0.68 22.14 -13.67
CA ARG A 222 0.90 21.68 -12.29
C ARG A 222 0.60 20.19 -12.15
N ASP A 223 -0.53 19.75 -12.69
CA ASP A 223 -0.94 18.36 -12.58
C ASP A 223 -0.37 17.52 -13.71
N GLY A 224 -0.05 16.27 -13.41
CA GLY A 224 0.23 15.27 -14.43
C GLY A 224 -1.04 14.53 -14.86
N LEU A 225 -1.06 14.09 -16.11
CA LEU A 225 -2.05 13.21 -16.69
C LEU A 225 -1.36 11.89 -17.03
N ILE A 226 -1.92 10.80 -16.54
CA ILE A 226 -1.49 9.44 -16.80
C ILE A 226 -2.52 8.82 -17.73
N ASP A 227 -2.10 8.40 -18.91
CA ASP A 227 -2.94 7.62 -19.80
C ASP A 227 -2.75 6.14 -19.47
N ILE A 228 -3.86 5.46 -19.18
CA ILE A 228 -3.92 4.07 -18.78
C ILE A 228 -4.69 3.30 -19.84
N PHE A 229 -4.20 2.11 -20.19
CA PHE A 229 -4.92 1.16 -21.01
C PHE A 229 -5.43 -0.01 -20.16
N ILE A 230 -6.73 -0.28 -20.25
CA ILE A 230 -7.40 -1.44 -19.65
C ILE A 230 -7.78 -2.40 -20.77
N ARG A 231 -7.45 -3.69 -20.65
CA ARG A 231 -7.76 -4.68 -21.69
C ARG A 231 -9.27 -4.88 -21.87
N GLN A 232 -9.69 -5.28 -23.07
CA GLN A 232 -11.11 -5.43 -23.44
C GLN A 232 -11.90 -6.27 -22.44
N GLU A 233 -11.34 -7.39 -21.98
CA GLU A 233 -12.01 -8.31 -21.05
C GLU A 233 -12.25 -7.71 -19.65
N TYR A 234 -11.57 -6.62 -19.30
CA TYR A 234 -11.68 -5.93 -18.01
C TYR A 234 -12.35 -4.56 -18.08
N ARG A 235 -12.79 -4.13 -19.27
CA ARG A 235 -13.32 -2.78 -19.49
C ARG A 235 -14.51 -2.43 -18.58
N ASP A 236 -15.34 -3.43 -18.25
CA ASP A 236 -16.56 -3.24 -17.46
C ASP A 236 -16.26 -3.13 -15.95
N LEU A 237 -15.01 -3.35 -15.51
CA LEU A 237 -14.57 -3.08 -14.14
C LEU A 237 -14.44 -1.58 -13.83
N VAL A 238 -14.29 -0.75 -14.87
CA VAL A 238 -14.14 0.70 -14.72
C VAL A 238 -15.47 1.40 -14.96
N ASN A 239 -15.94 2.14 -13.97
CA ASN A 239 -17.14 2.98 -14.07
C ASN A 239 -16.88 4.36 -13.44
N THR A 240 -17.85 5.27 -13.46
CA THR A 240 -17.69 6.62 -12.91
C THR A 240 -17.44 6.68 -11.40
N SER A 241 -17.63 5.58 -10.66
CA SER A 241 -17.27 5.46 -9.24
C SER A 241 -15.83 5.00 -9.01
N SER A 242 -15.13 4.53 -10.06
CA SER A 242 -13.79 3.98 -9.93
C SER A 242 -12.79 5.00 -9.40
N ARG A 243 -11.92 4.55 -8.49
CA ARG A 243 -10.90 5.37 -7.83
C ARG A 243 -9.54 4.73 -8.02
N PHE A 244 -8.65 5.45 -8.69
CA PHE A 244 -7.29 5.00 -8.99
C PHE A 244 -6.34 5.47 -7.90
N TYR A 245 -5.42 4.62 -7.49
CA TYR A 245 -4.42 4.95 -6.48
C TYR A 245 -3.04 4.44 -6.87
N ASN A 246 -2.01 5.11 -6.37
CA ASN A 246 -0.66 4.67 -6.56
C ASN A 246 -0.44 3.34 -5.83
N PHE A 247 -0.08 2.29 -6.58
CA PHE A 247 0.24 0.97 -6.08
C PHE A 247 1.75 0.80 -6.08
N SER A 248 2.41 1.59 -5.24
CA SER A 248 3.84 1.46 -4.97
C SER A 248 4.03 0.56 -3.76
N GLY A 249 4.78 -0.53 -3.91
CA GLY A 249 4.86 -1.66 -2.97
C GLY A 249 5.49 -1.40 -1.60
N PHE A 250 5.59 -0.17 -1.12
CA PHE A 250 6.13 0.16 0.19
C PHE A 250 5.31 1.26 0.89
N THR A 251 4.43 0.85 1.80
CA THR A 251 4.14 1.63 3.01
C THR A 251 4.72 0.85 4.18
N PHE A 252 5.89 1.29 4.66
CA PHE A 252 6.58 0.67 5.78
C PHE A 252 5.86 1.10 7.08
N ASP A 253 4.97 0.25 7.60
CA ASP A 253 4.40 0.44 8.93
C ASP A 253 5.35 -0.23 9.94
N ALA A 254 6.14 0.57 10.65
CA ALA A 254 7.19 0.11 11.57
C ALA A 254 6.64 -0.51 12.88
N SER A 255 5.36 -0.86 12.91
CA SER A 255 4.71 -1.54 14.02
C SER A 255 4.49 -3.03 13.66
N LEU A 256 5.20 -3.91 14.38
CA LEU A 256 4.94 -5.35 14.61
C LEU A 256 5.73 -6.42 13.82
N GLN A 257 6.31 -7.33 14.62
CA GLN A 257 7.15 -8.49 14.30
C GLN A 257 6.43 -9.67 13.61
N ARG A 258 5.68 -9.48 12.53
CA ARG A 258 5.21 -10.62 11.72
C ARG A 258 5.44 -10.38 10.24
N LEU A 259 6.67 -10.66 9.80
CA LEU A 259 6.99 -10.91 8.40
C LEU A 259 6.31 -12.20 7.96
N ARG A 260 5.06 -12.11 7.49
CA ARG A 260 4.57 -13.06 6.49
C ARG A 260 5.03 -12.55 5.14
N LEU A 261 6.19 -13.07 4.70
CA LEU A 261 6.63 -12.99 3.33
C LEU A 261 5.66 -13.82 2.47
N SER A 262 4.53 -13.23 2.11
CA SER A 262 3.75 -13.75 0.98
C SER A 262 4.54 -13.41 -0.27
N SER A 263 5.11 -14.43 -0.90
CA SER A 263 5.81 -14.36 -2.19
C SER A 263 4.84 -13.96 -3.31
N GLY A 264 4.44 -12.68 -3.34
CA GLY A 264 3.96 -12.04 -4.55
C GLY A 264 5.11 -11.87 -5.54
N PRO A 265 4.86 -11.60 -6.82
CA PRO A 265 5.93 -11.39 -7.79
C PRO A 265 6.81 -10.22 -7.32
N LEU A 266 8.05 -10.54 -6.91
CA LEU A 266 9.03 -9.57 -6.41
C LEU A 266 9.27 -8.42 -7.41
N ALA A 267 9.04 -8.68 -8.70
CA ALA A 267 9.09 -7.67 -9.77
C ALA A 267 8.09 -6.51 -9.59
N SER A 268 6.91 -6.76 -8.99
CA SER A 268 5.89 -5.74 -8.73
C SER A 268 6.25 -4.81 -7.56
N LEU A 269 7.19 -5.22 -6.71
CA LEU A 269 7.66 -4.42 -5.57
C LEU A 269 8.73 -3.40 -6.01
N LEU A 270 9.41 -3.62 -7.13
CA LEU A 270 10.51 -2.78 -7.62
C LEU A 270 10.09 -1.73 -8.65
N SER A 271 9.02 -1.99 -9.42
CA SER A 271 8.61 -1.14 -10.56
C SER A 271 7.42 -0.21 -10.26
N GLY A 272 6.73 -0.42 -9.13
CA GLY A 272 5.49 0.31 -8.82
C GLY A 272 4.37 0.01 -9.82
N GLY A 273 3.19 0.55 -9.58
CA GLY A 273 2.05 0.41 -10.48
C GLY A 273 0.91 1.34 -10.11
N ILE A 274 -0.20 1.19 -10.81
CA ILE A 274 -1.46 1.86 -10.47
C ILE A 274 -2.47 0.77 -10.16
N ALA A 275 -3.27 0.95 -9.12
CA ALA A 275 -4.40 0.08 -8.86
C ALA A 275 -5.68 0.91 -8.82
N PHE A 276 -6.83 0.25 -8.95
CA PHE A 276 -8.10 0.93 -8.74
C PHE A 276 -9.10 0.03 -8.03
N ILE A 277 -10.03 0.69 -7.35
CA ILE A 277 -11.24 0.09 -6.78
C ILE A 277 -12.47 0.67 -7.46
N THR A 278 -13.56 -0.07 -7.46
CA THR A 278 -14.86 0.37 -7.97
C THR A 278 -15.90 0.16 -6.87
N PRO A 279 -16.03 1.11 -5.93
CA PRO A 279 -16.76 0.92 -4.68
C PRO A 279 -18.28 0.87 -4.83
N GLY A 280 -18.82 1.25 -6.00
CA GLY A 280 -20.26 1.23 -6.23
C GLY A 280 -20.64 1.07 -7.69
N GLU A 281 -21.94 1.09 -7.93
CA GLU A 281 -22.48 1.13 -9.28
C GLU A 281 -22.27 2.53 -9.88
N GLY A 282 -21.89 2.57 -11.15
CA GLY A 282 -21.62 3.81 -11.87
C GLY A 282 -21.88 3.64 -13.36
N LYS A 283 -22.00 4.76 -14.07
CA LYS A 283 -22.13 4.75 -15.53
C LYS A 283 -20.78 4.41 -16.15
N LYS A 284 -20.78 3.96 -17.41
CA LYS A 284 -19.54 3.89 -18.20
C LYS A 284 -18.98 5.31 -18.34
N PRO A 285 -17.69 5.53 -18.05
CA PRO A 285 -17.11 6.86 -18.12
C PRO A 285 -17.06 7.31 -19.58
N GLY A 286 -17.38 8.59 -19.83
CA GLY A 286 -17.29 9.16 -21.17
C GLY A 286 -15.85 9.25 -21.67
N ARG A 287 -15.67 9.42 -22.98
CA ARG A 287 -14.35 9.51 -23.65
C ARG A 287 -13.36 10.51 -23.04
N ASN A 288 -13.87 11.59 -22.45
CA ASN A 288 -13.08 12.67 -21.86
C ASN A 288 -13.12 12.67 -20.32
N HIS A 289 -13.65 11.62 -19.70
CA HIS A 289 -13.67 11.52 -18.25
C HIS A 289 -12.24 11.41 -17.71
N VAL A 290 -11.94 12.18 -16.67
CA VAL A 290 -10.63 12.19 -16.03
C VAL A 290 -10.81 11.78 -14.57
N PHE A 291 -10.21 10.65 -14.21
CA PHE A 291 -10.19 10.15 -12.85
C PHE A 291 -9.12 10.86 -12.02
N HIS A 292 -9.16 10.71 -10.70
CA HIS A 292 -8.12 11.20 -9.80
C HIS A 292 -7.21 10.05 -9.35
N LEU A 293 -5.91 10.31 -9.23
CA LEU A 293 -4.94 9.40 -8.63
C LEU A 293 -4.78 9.75 -7.15
N PHE A 294 -5.24 8.85 -6.28
CA PHE A 294 -5.00 8.92 -4.84
C PHE A 294 -3.58 8.46 -4.49
N GLU A 295 -3.05 8.97 -3.37
CA GLU A 295 -1.72 8.62 -2.87
C GLU A 295 -1.59 7.13 -2.57
N ASP A 296 -2.64 6.51 -2.03
CA ASP A 296 -2.69 5.10 -1.65
C ASP A 296 -4.14 4.57 -1.63
N LEU A 297 -4.30 3.30 -1.26
CA LEU A 297 -5.61 2.66 -1.13
C LEU A 297 -6.48 3.33 -0.06
N ASP A 298 -5.89 3.80 1.04
CA ASP A 298 -6.63 4.44 2.13
C ASP A 298 -7.22 5.78 1.66
N GLY A 299 -6.47 6.60 0.93
CA GLY A 299 -6.96 7.82 0.29
C GLY A 299 -8.09 7.52 -0.69
N ALA A 300 -7.96 6.48 -1.52
CA ALA A 300 -9.02 6.06 -2.43
C ALA A 300 -10.28 5.62 -1.70
N LEU A 301 -10.19 4.81 -0.64
CA LEU A 301 -11.37 4.34 0.12
C LEU A 301 -12.10 5.50 0.82
N ASN A 302 -11.36 6.51 1.27
CA ASN A 302 -11.88 7.63 2.06
C ASN A 302 -12.19 8.89 1.22
N ALA A 303 -12.15 8.81 -0.12
CA ALA A 303 -12.44 9.95 -0.98
C ALA A 303 -13.84 10.57 -0.78
N ASP A 304 -14.84 9.74 -0.45
CA ASP A 304 -16.22 10.16 -0.15
C ASP A 304 -16.47 10.23 1.36
N ALA A 305 -15.42 10.31 2.18
CA ALA A 305 -15.57 10.42 3.61
C ALA A 305 -16.23 11.76 3.98
N VAL A 306 -17.14 11.71 4.95
CA VAL A 306 -17.64 12.93 5.59
C VAL A 306 -16.54 13.42 6.53
N GLN A 307 -16.13 14.68 6.34
CA GLN A 307 -15.09 15.28 7.17
C GLN A 307 -15.68 15.77 8.49
N LEU A 308 -14.99 15.43 9.58
CA LEU A 308 -15.27 15.90 10.93
C LEU A 308 -14.07 16.70 11.44
N VAL A 309 -14.34 17.74 12.21
CA VAL A 309 -13.36 18.49 12.98
C VAL A 309 -13.44 18.03 14.43
N LEU A 310 -12.33 17.55 14.96
CA LEU A 310 -12.21 17.05 16.32
C LEU A 310 -11.28 17.94 17.13
N HIS A 311 -11.78 18.46 18.24
CA HIS A 311 -11.03 19.28 19.19
C HIS A 311 -10.56 18.44 20.35
N LEU A 312 -9.27 18.55 20.70
CA LEU A 312 -8.63 17.79 21.75
C LEU A 312 -7.78 18.70 22.63
N ASP A 313 -7.71 18.37 23.92
CA ASP A 313 -6.82 19.05 24.88
C ASP A 313 -5.33 18.81 24.57
N SER A 314 -5.00 17.68 23.92
CA SER A 314 -3.62 17.31 23.58
C SER A 314 -3.56 16.43 22.34
N GLY A 315 -2.47 16.55 21.60
CA GLY A 315 -2.14 15.68 20.46
C GLY A 315 -1.43 14.39 20.85
N ALA A 316 -1.14 14.18 22.15
CA ALA A 316 -0.45 12.99 22.63
C ALA A 316 -1.20 11.72 22.21
N GLY A 317 -0.50 10.80 21.55
CA GLY A 317 -1.04 9.52 21.10
C GLY A 317 -1.86 9.56 19.79
N ILE A 318 -2.22 10.74 19.26
CA ILE A 318 -3.04 10.84 18.03
C ILE A 318 -2.20 11.33 16.85
N GLY A 319 -2.40 10.71 15.68
CA GLY A 319 -1.74 11.10 14.44
C GLY A 319 -2.55 10.73 13.19
N LYS A 320 -1.99 11.02 12.01
CA LYS A 320 -2.56 10.57 10.73
C LYS A 320 -2.76 9.05 10.79
N GLY A 321 -3.97 8.59 10.49
CA GLY A 321 -4.35 7.18 10.52
C GLY A 321 -4.98 6.69 11.83
N THR A 322 -4.96 7.47 12.93
CA THR A 322 -5.63 7.09 14.19
C THR A 322 -7.09 6.75 13.92
N LYS A 323 -7.55 5.60 14.43
CA LYS A 323 -8.84 5.01 14.06
C LYS A 323 -9.98 5.66 14.85
N LEU A 324 -11.11 5.91 14.19
CA LEU A 324 -12.40 6.13 14.83
C LEU A 324 -13.17 4.81 14.83
N ARG A 325 -13.67 4.38 15.98
CA ARG A 325 -14.38 3.11 16.16
C ARG A 325 -15.79 3.31 16.71
N TYR A 326 -16.66 2.37 16.37
CA TYR A 326 -17.97 2.20 17.00
C TYR A 326 -18.24 0.72 17.17
N LYS A 327 -18.52 0.29 18.40
CA LYS A 327 -18.70 -1.14 18.75
C LYS A 327 -17.54 -2.02 18.25
N GLY A 328 -16.30 -1.51 18.35
CA GLY A 328 -15.08 -2.20 17.90
C GLY A 328 -14.82 -2.17 16.39
N ILE A 329 -15.76 -1.69 15.56
CA ILE A 329 -15.60 -1.60 14.11
C ILE A 329 -15.00 -0.25 13.74
N VAL A 330 -13.99 -0.24 12.86
CA VAL A 330 -13.41 1.01 12.34
C VAL A 330 -14.40 1.68 11.39
N ILE A 331 -14.79 2.91 11.70
CA ILE A 331 -15.79 3.70 10.96
C ILE A 331 -15.22 4.98 10.35
N GLY A 332 -13.97 5.30 10.65
CA GLY A 332 -13.25 6.44 10.11
C GLY A 332 -11.81 6.49 10.62
N ARG A 333 -11.06 7.50 10.20
CA ARG A 333 -9.68 7.75 10.65
C ARG A 333 -9.36 9.23 10.66
N ILE A 334 -8.36 9.61 11.45
CA ILE A 334 -7.75 10.94 11.41
C ILE A 334 -6.96 11.08 10.10
N LEU A 335 -7.24 12.12 9.34
CA LEU A 335 -6.57 12.48 8.09
C LEU A 335 -5.41 13.44 8.36
N ARG A 336 -5.58 14.37 9.30
CA ARG A 336 -4.61 15.39 9.66
C ARG A 336 -4.75 15.78 11.12
N VAL A 337 -3.63 16.15 11.74
CA VAL A 337 -3.58 16.77 13.08
C VAL A 337 -2.82 18.09 12.95
N SER A 338 -3.32 19.13 13.58
CA SER A 338 -2.72 20.46 13.64
C SER A 338 -2.98 21.09 15.00
N LEU A 339 -2.11 22.00 15.40
CA LEU A 339 -2.38 22.85 16.56
C LEU A 339 -3.44 23.89 16.18
N ASP A 340 -4.38 24.16 17.09
CA ASP A 340 -5.37 25.22 16.91
C ASP A 340 -4.70 26.61 16.97
N ARG A 341 -5.42 27.66 16.59
CA ARG A 341 -4.92 29.04 16.50
C ARG A 341 -4.44 29.59 17.84
N ASP A 342 -5.00 29.10 18.94
CA ASP A 342 -4.62 29.48 20.30
C ASP A 342 -3.30 28.85 20.77
N LEU A 343 -2.77 27.88 20.02
CA LEU A 343 -1.59 27.08 20.35
C LEU A 343 -1.72 26.22 21.62
N GLU A 344 -2.90 26.17 22.24
CA GLU A 344 -3.18 25.40 23.45
C GLU A 344 -3.95 24.11 23.14
N HIS A 345 -4.82 24.14 22.13
CA HIS A 345 -5.64 23.01 21.74
C HIS A 345 -5.15 22.35 20.45
N VAL A 346 -5.53 21.09 20.25
CA VAL A 346 -5.24 20.33 19.04
C VAL A 346 -6.52 20.12 18.25
N GLN A 347 -6.45 20.46 16.96
CA GLN A 347 -7.49 20.19 15.99
C GLN A 347 -7.08 18.99 15.13
N ALA A 348 -7.95 17.99 15.03
CA ALA A 348 -7.78 16.85 14.14
C ALA A 348 -8.91 16.78 13.11
N GLU A 349 -8.55 16.70 11.83
CA GLU A 349 -9.50 16.44 10.75
C GLU A 349 -9.66 14.93 10.59
N ALA A 350 -10.89 14.43 10.75
CA ALA A 350 -11.20 13.01 10.59
C ALA A 350 -12.09 12.78 9.37
N GLY A 351 -11.86 11.68 8.64
CA GLY A 351 -12.74 11.20 7.60
C GLY A 351 -13.53 10.00 8.10
N VAL A 352 -14.86 10.07 8.05
CA VAL A 352 -15.75 8.96 8.39
C VAL A 352 -16.52 8.44 7.18
N MET A 353 -16.77 7.14 7.12
CA MET A 353 -17.46 6.56 5.97
C MET A 353 -18.86 7.15 5.82
N LYS A 354 -19.28 7.48 4.60
CA LYS A 354 -20.62 8.04 4.31
C LYS A 354 -21.77 7.22 4.93
N LYS A 355 -21.65 5.89 4.95
CA LYS A 355 -22.63 4.97 5.55
C LYS A 355 -22.75 5.10 7.07
N THR A 356 -21.69 5.51 7.76
CA THR A 356 -21.62 5.66 9.23
C THR A 356 -21.73 7.11 9.67
N ALA A 357 -21.80 8.07 8.74
CA ALA A 357 -21.94 9.50 9.05
C ALA A 357 -23.16 9.81 9.95
N ARG A 358 -24.23 9.00 9.86
CA ARG A 358 -25.42 9.11 10.73
C ARG A 358 -25.16 8.85 12.22
N LEU A 359 -24.00 8.32 12.59
CA LEU A 359 -23.58 8.14 13.99
C LEU A 359 -23.11 9.45 14.64
N PHE A 360 -22.85 10.48 13.85
CA PHE A 360 -22.29 11.75 14.30
C PHE A 360 -23.38 12.82 14.33
N THR A 361 -23.89 13.08 15.53
CA THR A 361 -24.92 14.08 15.81
C THR A 361 -24.43 15.06 16.88
N ASP A 362 -25.09 16.20 17.03
CA ASP A 362 -24.86 17.18 18.11
C ASP A 362 -24.96 16.60 19.54
N HIS A 363 -25.41 15.36 19.71
CA HIS A 363 -25.50 14.66 21.00
C HIS A 363 -24.55 13.46 21.11
N SER A 364 -23.79 13.14 20.06
CA SER A 364 -22.79 12.07 20.07
C SER A 364 -21.62 12.44 20.98
N THR A 365 -21.12 11.46 21.74
CA THR A 365 -19.94 11.63 22.60
C THR A 365 -18.77 10.88 21.99
N LEU A 366 -17.62 11.54 21.85
CA LEU A 366 -16.38 10.95 21.38
C LEU A 366 -15.35 10.98 22.51
N TRP A 367 -14.53 9.95 22.63
CA TRP A 367 -13.43 9.93 23.60
C TRP A 367 -12.22 9.15 23.08
N LEU A 368 -11.05 9.55 23.56
CA LEU A 368 -9.81 8.84 23.30
C LEU A 368 -9.71 7.60 24.20
N VAL A 369 -9.42 6.45 23.61
CA VAL A 369 -9.15 5.19 24.30
C VAL A 369 -7.66 4.91 24.26
N GLU A 370 -7.04 4.94 25.44
CA GLU A 370 -5.62 4.74 25.68
C GLU A 370 -5.38 3.51 26.57
N PRO A 371 -4.17 2.93 26.56
CA PRO A 371 -3.87 1.81 27.43
C PRO A 371 -3.87 2.27 28.88
N GLN A 372 -4.64 1.59 29.73
CA GLN A 372 -4.73 1.92 31.15
C GLN A 372 -4.16 0.78 31.98
N LEU A 373 -3.04 1.06 32.66
CA LEU A 373 -2.45 0.17 33.65
C LEU A 373 -2.82 0.67 35.04
N GLY A 374 -3.36 -0.22 35.87
CA GLY A 374 -3.73 0.09 37.24
C GLY A 374 -3.57 -1.10 38.17
N LEU A 375 -3.59 -0.83 39.47
CA LEU A 375 -3.42 -1.84 40.52
C LEU A 375 -4.53 -2.92 40.50
N SER A 376 -5.71 -2.60 39.97
CA SER A 376 -6.85 -3.53 39.84
C SER A 376 -6.86 -4.28 38.50
N GLY A 377 -5.75 -4.28 37.76
CA GLY A 377 -5.61 -4.86 36.43
C GLY A 377 -5.55 -3.82 35.32
N ALA A 378 -5.32 -4.31 34.10
CA ALA A 378 -5.15 -3.47 32.93
C ALA A 378 -6.42 -3.43 32.06
N LYS A 379 -6.67 -2.27 31.44
CA LYS A 379 -7.74 -2.07 30.45
C LYS A 379 -7.14 -1.58 29.15
N HIS A 380 -7.83 -1.89 28.06
CA HIS A 380 -7.47 -1.42 26.72
C HIS A 380 -6.05 -1.79 26.30
N LEU A 381 -5.51 -2.92 26.78
CA LEU A 381 -4.15 -3.38 26.46
C LEU A 381 -3.93 -3.58 24.95
N GLU A 382 -5.00 -3.82 24.18
CA GLU A 382 -4.95 -3.88 22.72
C GLU A 382 -4.38 -2.60 22.08
N THR A 383 -4.45 -1.47 22.78
CA THR A 383 -3.94 -0.17 22.29
C THR A 383 -2.43 -0.02 22.45
N ILE A 384 -1.77 -0.83 23.30
CA ILE A 384 -0.30 -0.90 23.32
C ILE A 384 0.23 -1.37 21.97
N LEU A 385 -0.48 -2.33 21.36
CA LEU A 385 -0.11 -2.91 20.08
C LEU A 385 -0.67 -2.12 18.89
N THR A 386 -1.94 -1.70 18.97
CA THR A 386 -2.67 -1.11 17.83
C THR A 386 -2.68 0.41 17.80
N GLY A 387 -2.07 1.05 18.80
CA GLY A 387 -2.18 2.48 19.06
C GLY A 387 -3.51 2.85 19.73
N PRO A 388 -3.61 4.06 20.30
CA PRO A 388 -4.87 4.59 20.80
C PRO A 388 -5.86 4.84 19.65
N TYR A 389 -7.14 4.94 20.00
CA TYR A 389 -8.22 5.18 19.03
C TYR A 389 -9.32 6.04 19.64
N ILE A 390 -10.12 6.67 18.80
CA ILE A 390 -11.29 7.44 19.23
C ILE A 390 -12.51 6.52 19.15
N ASP A 391 -13.24 6.35 20.23
CA ASP A 391 -14.49 5.60 20.26
C ASP A 391 -15.69 6.58 20.25
N VAL A 392 -16.81 6.12 19.70
CA VAL A 392 -17.99 6.95 19.45
C VAL A 392 -19.20 6.34 20.14
N ARG A 393 -19.88 7.13 20.96
CA ARG A 393 -21.22 6.80 21.47
C ARG A 393 -22.25 7.69 20.78
N PRO A 394 -22.98 7.17 19.77
CA PRO A 394 -24.00 7.93 19.09
C PRO A 394 -25.20 8.19 20.01
N ARG A 395 -25.83 9.36 19.87
CA ARG A 395 -27.19 9.61 20.36
C ARG A 395 -28.04 10.23 19.26
N PRO A 396 -29.37 9.97 19.22
CA PRO A 396 -30.25 10.65 18.28
C PRO A 396 -30.13 12.17 18.44
N GLY A 397 -30.06 12.90 17.33
CA GLY A 397 -29.79 14.34 17.29
C GLY A 397 -29.66 14.83 15.86
N ARG A 398 -29.32 16.12 15.69
CA ARG A 398 -29.08 16.71 14.37
C ARG A 398 -27.67 16.32 13.89
N PRO A 399 -27.47 16.02 12.59
CA PRO A 399 -26.13 15.75 12.07
C PRO A 399 -25.15 16.88 12.43
N ALA A 400 -23.98 16.51 12.94
CA ALA A 400 -22.93 17.45 13.30
C ALA A 400 -21.58 16.99 12.75
N THR A 401 -20.70 17.94 12.46
CA THR A 401 -19.36 17.70 11.90
C THR A 401 -18.24 18.20 12.79
N GLU A 402 -18.56 18.75 13.97
CA GLU A 402 -17.59 19.33 14.88
C GLU A 402 -17.81 18.75 16.28
N PHE A 403 -16.74 18.29 16.92
CA PHE A 403 -16.80 17.53 18.17
C PHE A 403 -15.61 17.81 19.07
N THR A 404 -15.85 17.91 20.37
CA THR A 404 -14.79 17.82 21.38
C THR A 404 -14.58 16.37 21.78
N VAL A 405 -13.35 15.87 21.65
CA VAL A 405 -12.95 14.52 22.05
C VAL A 405 -12.59 14.54 23.52
N GLN A 406 -13.28 13.73 24.32
CA GLN A 406 -13.02 13.65 25.75
C GLN A 406 -11.77 12.81 26.03
N SER A 407 -10.91 13.30 26.92
CA SER A 407 -9.69 12.63 27.36
C SER A 407 -9.93 11.35 28.19
N ARG A 408 -11.18 11.04 28.54
CA ARG A 408 -11.55 9.84 29.30
C ARG A 408 -12.84 9.23 28.76
N THR A 409 -12.93 7.90 28.83
CA THR A 409 -14.17 7.16 28.55
C THR A 409 -15.32 7.77 29.36
N PRO A 410 -16.42 8.20 28.70
CA PRO A 410 -17.58 8.74 29.38
C PRO A 410 -18.03 7.72 30.40
N THR A 411 -18.09 8.15 31.65
CA THR A 411 -18.57 7.32 32.76
C THR A 411 -19.85 6.61 32.29
N SER A 412 -19.84 5.28 32.28
CA SER A 412 -21.08 4.52 32.07
C SER A 412 -22.11 5.11 33.03
N ALA A 413 -23.24 5.55 32.50
CA ALA A 413 -24.38 5.94 33.32
C ALA A 413 -24.59 4.88 34.40
N THR A 414 -25.06 5.32 35.57
CA THR A 414 -25.47 4.47 36.70
C THR A 414 -25.95 3.12 36.17
N PRO A 415 -25.33 1.99 36.59
CA PRO A 415 -25.66 0.70 36.00
C PRO A 415 -27.18 0.50 35.98
N ALA A 416 -27.72 0.22 34.80
CA ALA A 416 -29.17 0.12 34.58
C ALA A 416 -29.80 -1.05 35.34
N SER A 417 -28.98 -1.98 35.82
CA SER A 417 -29.36 -3.18 36.57
C SER A 417 -28.67 -3.23 37.93
N GLY A 418 -29.31 -3.87 38.90
CA GLY A 418 -28.84 -3.99 40.29
C GLY A 418 -29.35 -2.85 41.18
N LEU A 419 -28.99 -2.89 42.47
CA LEU A 419 -29.42 -1.91 43.45
C LEU A 419 -28.40 -0.76 43.54
N ASN A 420 -28.84 0.46 43.24
CA ASN A 420 -28.02 1.66 43.34
C ASN A 420 -28.35 2.39 44.64
N ILE A 421 -27.35 2.58 45.51
CA ILE A 421 -27.48 3.27 46.79
C ILE A 421 -26.46 4.41 46.90
N ILE A 422 -26.74 5.35 47.79
CA ILE A 422 -25.82 6.43 48.16
C ILE A 422 -25.46 6.23 49.62
N LEU A 423 -24.16 6.13 49.89
CA LEU A 423 -23.60 6.11 51.24
C LEU A 423 -23.09 7.51 51.56
N GLU A 424 -23.37 7.99 52.76
CA GLU A 424 -22.87 9.27 53.24
C GLU A 424 -21.68 9.02 54.18
N THR A 425 -20.59 9.75 53.97
CA THR A 425 -19.41 9.66 54.82
C THR A 425 -18.80 11.05 55.03
N PRO A 426 -18.24 11.37 56.21
CA PRO A 426 -17.54 12.65 56.44
C PRO A 426 -16.34 12.87 55.52
N ARG A 427 -15.72 11.78 55.05
CA ARG A 427 -14.54 11.81 54.16
C ARG A 427 -14.50 10.61 53.23
N LEU A 428 -13.95 10.80 52.03
CA LEU A 428 -13.85 9.76 51.01
C LEU A 428 -12.89 8.61 51.41
N GLY A 429 -11.81 8.93 52.12
CA GLY A 429 -10.76 7.96 52.44
C GLY A 429 -10.04 7.46 51.17
N SER A 430 -9.71 6.18 51.14
CA SER A 430 -9.10 5.44 50.02
C SER A 430 -10.09 5.06 48.90
N LEU A 431 -11.37 5.35 49.07
CA LEU A 431 -12.40 4.94 48.11
C LEU A 431 -12.19 5.66 46.78
N LYS A 432 -12.12 4.88 45.70
CA LYS A 432 -12.05 5.35 44.32
C LYS A 432 -13.20 4.76 43.53
N ARG A 433 -13.50 5.35 42.36
CA ARG A 433 -14.45 4.72 41.45
C ARG A 433 -13.93 3.33 41.07
N GLY A 434 -14.80 2.33 41.18
CA GLY A 434 -14.45 0.93 40.98
C GLY A 434 -13.98 0.21 42.25
N SER A 435 -13.84 0.91 43.39
CA SER A 435 -13.58 0.24 44.67
C SER A 435 -14.61 -0.87 44.92
N PRO A 436 -14.17 -2.08 45.30
CA PRO A 436 -15.04 -3.23 45.51
C PRO A 436 -16.01 -3.00 46.67
N VAL A 437 -17.17 -3.64 46.58
CA VAL A 437 -18.15 -3.73 47.68
C VAL A 437 -18.32 -5.20 48.06
N TYR A 438 -18.10 -5.51 49.34
CA TYR A 438 -18.05 -6.87 49.87
C TYR A 438 -19.22 -7.16 50.81
N TYR A 439 -19.68 -8.41 50.78
CA TYR A 439 -20.52 -9.02 51.81
C TYR A 439 -19.89 -10.35 52.20
N ARG A 440 -19.55 -10.51 53.49
CA ARG A 440 -18.81 -11.70 53.99
C ARG A 440 -17.60 -12.05 53.10
N GLN A 441 -16.79 -11.04 52.76
CA GLN A 441 -15.60 -11.14 51.88
C GLN A 441 -15.87 -11.50 50.41
N VAL A 442 -17.14 -11.68 50.00
CA VAL A 442 -17.51 -11.92 48.60
C VAL A 442 -17.76 -10.60 47.88
N LEU A 443 -17.20 -10.44 46.67
CA LEU A 443 -17.41 -9.25 45.84
C LEU A 443 -18.83 -9.20 45.28
N VAL A 444 -19.68 -8.36 45.87
CA VAL A 444 -21.11 -8.25 45.55
C VAL A 444 -21.47 -6.94 44.84
N GLY A 445 -20.56 -5.97 44.80
CA GLY A 445 -20.84 -4.66 44.20
C GLY A 445 -19.58 -3.85 43.91
N ARG A 446 -19.78 -2.57 43.61
CA ARG A 446 -18.70 -1.59 43.40
C ARG A 446 -19.15 -0.16 43.65
N VAL A 447 -18.21 0.71 44.01
CA VAL A 447 -18.38 2.17 44.01
C VAL A 447 -18.45 2.65 42.56
N THR A 448 -19.54 3.32 42.19
CA THR A 448 -19.76 3.87 40.83
C THR A 448 -19.33 5.33 40.72
N GLY A 449 -19.20 6.04 41.84
CA GLY A 449 -18.64 7.40 41.89
C GLY A 449 -18.83 8.04 43.26
N PHE A 450 -18.42 9.29 43.38
CA PHE A 450 -18.60 10.08 44.59
C PHE A 450 -18.71 11.56 44.22
N ALA A 451 -19.32 12.35 45.10
CA ALA A 451 -19.39 13.81 45.00
C ALA A 451 -19.46 14.41 46.41
N LEU A 452 -19.09 15.67 46.58
CA LEU A 452 -19.46 16.40 47.80
C LEU A 452 -20.98 16.58 47.85
N ALA A 453 -21.54 16.49 49.05
CA ALA A 453 -22.90 16.92 49.30
C ALA A 453 -23.04 18.42 48.98
N PRO A 454 -24.24 18.93 48.67
CA PRO A 454 -24.44 20.34 48.30
C PRO A 454 -23.92 21.35 49.33
N ASP A 455 -23.87 20.96 50.61
CA ASP A 455 -23.35 21.77 51.72
C ASP A 455 -21.85 21.56 51.98
N ALA A 456 -21.18 20.73 51.18
CA ALA A 456 -19.79 20.32 51.29
C ALA A 456 -19.38 19.69 52.64
N ARG A 457 -20.32 19.29 53.50
CA ARG A 457 -20.02 18.69 54.81
C ARG A 457 -19.77 17.20 54.75
N MET A 458 -20.40 16.53 53.78
CA MET A 458 -20.33 15.09 53.58
C MET A 458 -19.89 14.77 52.16
N VAL A 459 -19.39 13.54 51.98
CA VAL A 459 -19.16 12.92 50.67
C VAL A 459 -20.27 11.92 50.42
N LEU A 460 -20.96 12.08 49.29
CA LEU A 460 -21.97 11.17 48.78
C LEU A 460 -21.28 10.12 47.90
N VAL A 461 -21.14 8.90 48.39
CA VAL A 461 -20.52 7.77 47.68
C VAL A 461 -21.62 6.94 47.02
N ARG A 462 -21.62 6.90 45.68
CA ARG A 462 -22.58 6.10 44.90
C ARG A 462 -22.07 4.67 44.78
N VAL A 463 -22.90 3.71 45.15
CA VAL A 463 -22.61 2.28 45.14
C VAL A 463 -23.65 1.54 44.30
N ASN A 464 -23.20 0.56 43.53
CA ASN A 464 -24.07 -0.39 42.85
C ASN A 464 -23.80 -1.81 43.36
N ILE A 465 -24.85 -2.45 43.86
CA ILE A 465 -24.89 -3.87 44.21
C ILE A 465 -25.35 -4.65 42.98
N ARG A 466 -24.61 -5.70 42.62
CA ARG A 466 -24.87 -6.48 41.40
C ARG A 466 -26.22 -7.21 41.49
N PRO A 467 -26.85 -7.50 40.34
CA PRO A 467 -28.02 -8.38 40.28
C PRO A 467 -27.81 -9.73 40.98
N GLY A 468 -28.79 -10.16 41.76
CA GLY A 468 -28.75 -11.37 42.59
C GLY A 468 -28.35 -11.13 44.05
N TYR A 469 -27.73 -9.98 44.37
CA TYR A 469 -27.29 -9.63 45.73
C TYR A 469 -28.11 -8.50 46.36
N GLU A 470 -29.10 -7.95 45.67
CA GLU A 470 -29.89 -6.81 46.17
C GLU A 470 -30.58 -7.13 47.49
N ARG A 471 -31.02 -8.40 47.66
CA ARG A 471 -31.70 -8.89 48.86
C ARG A 471 -30.83 -8.90 50.11
N LEU A 472 -29.52 -8.72 49.97
CA LEU A 472 -28.58 -8.64 51.10
C LEU A 472 -28.62 -7.27 51.78
N VAL A 473 -29.16 -6.24 51.11
CA VAL A 473 -29.21 -4.87 51.62
C VAL A 473 -30.66 -4.53 52.01
N TYR A 474 -30.86 -4.19 53.27
CA TYR A 474 -32.16 -3.80 53.81
C TYR A 474 -32.04 -2.64 54.81
N THR A 475 -33.18 -2.16 55.28
CA THR A 475 -33.23 -1.10 56.30
C THR A 475 -32.52 -1.58 57.57
N GLY A 476 -31.38 -0.97 57.89
CA GLY A 476 -30.53 -1.36 59.03
C GLY A 476 -29.16 -1.93 58.65
N THR A 477 -28.92 -2.23 57.36
CA THR A 477 -27.60 -2.64 56.87
C THR A 477 -26.54 -1.58 57.19
N LYS A 478 -25.43 -2.03 57.78
CA LYS A 478 -24.31 -1.17 58.16
C LYS A 478 -23.20 -1.34 57.14
N PHE A 479 -22.67 -0.22 56.66
CA PHE A 479 -21.56 -0.16 55.72
C PHE A 479 -20.34 0.42 56.42
N TRP A 480 -19.17 -0.15 56.18
CA TRP A 480 -17.91 0.39 56.66
C TRP A 480 -16.84 0.32 55.57
N ASN A 481 -15.81 1.15 55.72
CA ASN A 481 -14.69 1.20 54.81
C ASN A 481 -13.65 0.14 55.22
N VAL A 482 -13.29 -0.78 54.32
CA VAL A 482 -12.33 -1.87 54.59
C VAL A 482 -10.87 -1.44 54.34
N SER A 483 -10.53 -0.21 54.69
CA SER A 483 -9.21 0.34 54.39
C SER A 483 -8.40 0.59 55.64
N GLY A 484 -7.31 -0.17 55.79
CA GLY A 484 -6.30 0.04 56.82
C GLY A 484 -5.98 -1.22 57.59
N VAL A 485 -4.80 -1.24 58.21
CA VAL A 485 -4.43 -2.21 59.24
C VAL A 485 -4.96 -1.66 60.55
N GLU A 486 -5.91 -2.34 61.19
CA GLU A 486 -6.31 -2.03 62.56
C GLU A 486 -5.39 -2.79 63.52
N ILE A 487 -4.40 -2.09 64.09
CA ILE A 487 -3.51 -2.66 65.10
C ILE A 487 -4.08 -2.31 66.47
N SER A 488 -4.69 -3.29 67.13
CA SER A 488 -5.11 -3.17 68.52
C SER A 488 -3.99 -3.67 69.42
N ALA A 489 -3.41 -2.78 70.25
CA ALA A 489 -2.38 -3.13 71.23
C ALA A 489 -2.89 -2.80 72.65
N GLY A 490 -2.99 -3.82 73.51
CA GLY A 490 -3.31 -3.66 74.93
C GLY A 490 -2.20 -4.24 75.81
N LEU A 491 -1.83 -3.52 76.88
CA LEU A 491 -0.73 -3.87 77.78
C LEU A 491 -0.87 -5.26 78.45
N PHE A 492 -2.10 -5.79 78.54
CA PHE A 492 -2.40 -7.09 79.14
C PHE A 492 -3.05 -8.11 78.19
N SER A 493 -3.36 -7.70 76.94
CA SER A 493 -4.10 -8.53 75.96
C SER A 493 -3.27 -8.98 74.75
N GLY A 494 -2.02 -8.51 74.63
CA GLY A 494 -1.17 -8.78 73.45
C GLY A 494 -1.55 -7.95 72.21
N VAL A 495 -0.88 -8.22 71.10
CA VAL A 495 -1.16 -7.60 69.78
C VAL A 495 -2.02 -8.57 68.97
N ASN A 496 -3.23 -8.16 68.63
CA ASN A 496 -4.08 -8.89 67.67
C ASN A 496 -3.96 -8.21 66.30
N ILE A 497 -3.66 -8.98 65.26
CA ILE A 497 -3.57 -8.48 63.89
C ILE A 497 -4.61 -9.21 63.05
N ASP A 498 -5.78 -8.60 62.88
CA ASP A 498 -6.78 -9.06 61.93
C ASP A 498 -6.38 -8.58 60.53
N THR A 499 -5.85 -9.49 59.71
CA THR A 499 -5.47 -9.17 58.32
C THR A 499 -6.56 -9.63 57.36
N GLU A 500 -7.21 -8.68 56.68
CA GLU A 500 -7.97 -8.99 55.48
C GLU A 500 -7.03 -9.42 54.33
N SER A 501 -7.57 -9.97 53.24
CA SER A 501 -6.77 -10.34 52.06
C SER A 501 -5.91 -9.16 51.58
N MET A 502 -4.65 -9.42 51.23
CA MET A 502 -3.68 -8.41 50.78
C MET A 502 -4.24 -7.51 49.65
N GLU A 503 -5.09 -8.07 48.78
CA GLU A 503 -5.78 -7.35 47.71
C GLU A 503 -6.81 -6.33 48.22
N ALA A 504 -7.54 -6.65 49.30
CA ALA A 504 -8.50 -5.74 49.94
C ALA A 504 -7.79 -4.56 50.64
N LEU A 505 -6.67 -4.84 51.31
CA LEU A 505 -5.82 -3.84 51.97
C LEU A 505 -5.22 -2.82 50.98
N LEU A 506 -4.87 -3.25 49.76
CA LEU A 506 -4.27 -2.39 48.73
C LEU A 506 -5.30 -1.63 47.88
N MET A 507 -6.48 -2.20 47.65
CA MET A 507 -7.49 -1.58 46.79
C MET A 507 -8.44 -0.63 47.54
N GLY A 508 -8.57 -0.83 48.86
CA GLY A 508 -9.62 -0.23 49.68
C GLY A 508 -11.01 -0.69 49.22
N GLY A 509 -12.04 -0.47 50.01
CA GLY A 509 -13.38 -0.95 49.64
C GLY A 509 -14.45 -0.59 50.64
N VAL A 510 -15.67 -1.05 50.35
CA VAL A 510 -16.79 -0.96 51.29
C VAL A 510 -17.22 -2.38 51.63
N ALA A 511 -17.32 -2.73 52.90
CA ALA A 511 -18.01 -3.95 53.31
C ALA A 511 -19.33 -3.58 53.97
N PHE A 512 -20.26 -4.53 53.94
CA PHE A 512 -21.47 -4.43 54.73
C PHE A 512 -21.83 -5.77 55.35
N ALA A 513 -22.56 -5.65 56.45
CA ALA A 513 -23.28 -6.72 57.08
C ALA A 513 -24.58 -6.15 57.59
N THR A 514 -25.52 -7.04 57.85
CA THR A 514 -26.72 -6.64 58.54
C THR A 514 -26.81 -7.34 59.89
N PRO A 515 -26.93 -6.57 60.98
CA PRO A 515 -27.05 -7.14 62.32
C PRO A 515 -28.24 -8.10 62.39
N GLU A 516 -28.08 -9.20 63.13
CA GLU A 516 -29.22 -10.01 63.58
C GLU A 516 -30.03 -9.15 64.56
N GLY A 517 -31.26 -8.84 64.17
CA GLY A 517 -32.23 -8.09 64.97
C GLY A 517 -33.35 -8.99 65.42
#